data_AF-A0A7L3GTA8-F1
#
_entry.id   AF-A0A7L3GTA8-F1
#
_cell.length_a   1.000
_cell.length_b   1.000
_cell.length_c   1.000
_cell.angle_alpha   90.00
_cell.angle_beta   90.00
_cell.angle_gamma   90.00
#
_symmetry.space_group_name_H-M   'P 1'
#
loop_
_entity.id
_entity.type
_entity.pdbx_description
1 polymer ?
#
loop_
_entity_poly.entity_id
_entity_poly.type
_entity_poly.pdbx_seq_one_letter_code
_entity_poly.pdbx_strand_id
1 'polypeptide(L)'
;AGMYEAVNEVYKVLIPIHEANRDAKKLSTIHGKLQEAFSKIVHQDGKRMFGTYFRVGFYGTKFGDLDEQEFVYKEPAITKLAEISHRLEGFYGERFGEDVLEVIKDSNPVDKCKLDTNKAYIQITYVEPYFDTYEMKDRITYFDKNYNLRRFMYCTPFTLDGRAHGELHEQFKRKTILTTSHAFPYIKTRINVIHKEEIILTPIEVAIEDMQKKTQELAFATHQDPADPKMLQMVLQGSVGTTVNQGPLEVAQVFLSEIPNDPKLFRHHNKLRLCFKDFTKR
;
A
#
# COMPACT_ATOMS: atom_id res chain seq x y z
N ALA A 1 -10.50 5.54 -17.06
CA ALA A 1 -9.45 5.81 -16.05
C ALA A 1 -9.95 6.54 -14.80
N GLY A 2 -11.07 7.28 -14.83
CA GLY A 2 -11.59 7.96 -13.62
C GLY A 2 -10.76 9.16 -13.13
N MET A 3 -9.74 9.55 -13.89
CA MET A 3 -8.81 10.65 -13.62
C MET A 3 -9.35 11.96 -14.19
N TYR A 4 -10.44 12.46 -13.62
CA TYR A 4 -11.12 13.65 -14.12
C TYR A 4 -10.33 14.92 -13.83
N GLU A 5 -9.55 14.95 -12.76
CA GLU A 5 -8.68 16.04 -12.34
C GLU A 5 -7.61 16.33 -13.42
N ALA A 6 -7.05 15.28 -14.03
CA ALA A 6 -6.06 15.40 -15.09
C ALA A 6 -6.62 16.06 -16.37
N VAL A 7 -7.94 16.02 -16.60
CA VAL A 7 -8.57 16.67 -17.75
C VAL A 7 -8.34 18.18 -17.72
N ASN A 8 -8.41 18.77 -16.52
CA ASN A 8 -8.15 20.19 -16.33
C ASN A 8 -6.71 20.58 -16.69
N GLU A 9 -5.73 19.78 -16.26
CA GLU A 9 -4.32 20.03 -16.53
C GLU A 9 -4.00 20.00 -18.03
N VAL A 10 -4.63 19.09 -18.79
CA VAL A 10 -4.48 19.06 -20.25
C VAL A 10 -5.08 20.32 -20.89
N TYR A 11 -6.29 20.73 -20.48
CA TYR A 11 -6.95 21.88 -21.09
C TYR A 11 -6.30 23.22 -20.73
N LYS A 12 -5.61 23.34 -19.58
CA LYS A 12 -4.81 24.54 -19.26
C LYS A 12 -3.76 24.88 -20.33
N VAL A 13 -3.26 23.87 -21.05
CA VAL A 13 -2.32 24.06 -22.16
C VAL A 13 -3.03 24.47 -23.46
N LEU A 14 -4.24 23.95 -23.69
CA LEU A 14 -4.99 24.17 -24.93
C LEU A 14 -5.79 25.48 -24.94
N ILE A 15 -6.28 25.92 -23.79
CA ILE A 15 -7.11 27.13 -23.67
C ILE A 15 -6.39 28.36 -24.24
N PRO A 16 -5.12 28.68 -23.87
CA PRO A 16 -4.43 29.86 -24.40
C PRO A 16 -4.27 29.85 -25.92
N ILE A 17 -4.12 28.66 -26.53
CA ILE A 17 -4.01 28.50 -27.98
C ILE A 17 -5.32 28.89 -28.66
N HIS A 18 -6.45 28.41 -28.12
CA HIS A 18 -7.77 28.71 -28.69
C HIS A 18 -8.21 30.16 -28.41
N GLU A 19 -7.80 30.75 -27.30
CA GLU A 19 -7.98 32.18 -27.00
C GLU A 19 -7.23 33.06 -28.00
N ALA A 20 -5.95 32.77 -28.27
CA ALA A 20 -5.15 33.50 -29.26
C ALA A 20 -5.77 33.44 -30.67
N ASN A 21 -6.35 32.29 -31.03
CA ASN A 21 -7.05 32.10 -32.30
C ASN A 21 -8.48 32.65 -32.32
N ARG A 22 -8.99 33.18 -31.20
CA ARG A 22 -10.38 33.65 -31.03
C ARG A 22 -11.41 32.57 -31.41
N ASP A 23 -11.09 31.30 -31.20
CA ASP A 23 -11.97 30.17 -31.54
C ASP A 23 -12.96 29.91 -30.41
N ALA A 24 -13.99 30.75 -30.33
CA ALA A 24 -15.02 30.69 -29.30
C ALA A 24 -15.78 29.35 -29.31
N LYS A 25 -15.90 28.68 -30.46
CA LYS A 25 -16.59 27.39 -30.57
C LYS A 25 -15.79 26.28 -29.89
N LYS A 26 -14.47 26.23 -30.08
CA LYS A 26 -13.60 25.29 -29.37
C LYS A 26 -13.54 25.59 -27.88
N LEU A 27 -13.44 26.86 -27.49
CA LEU A 27 -13.46 27.26 -26.09
C LEU A 27 -14.75 26.80 -25.39
N SER A 28 -15.91 27.05 -25.99
CA SER A 28 -17.20 26.56 -25.46
C SER A 28 -17.22 25.04 -25.28
N THR A 29 -16.70 24.29 -26.25
CA THR A 29 -16.59 22.83 -26.16
C THR A 29 -15.68 22.38 -25.02
N ILE A 30 -14.53 23.04 -24.84
CA ILE A 30 -13.57 22.73 -23.77
C ILE A 30 -14.22 22.97 -22.40
N HIS A 31 -14.84 24.13 -22.20
CA HIS A 31 -15.48 24.46 -20.92
C HIS A 31 -16.66 23.54 -20.60
N GLY A 32 -17.43 23.08 -21.60
CA GLY A 32 -18.46 22.06 -21.40
C GLY A 32 -17.87 20.72 -20.90
N LYS A 33 -16.74 20.29 -21.46
CA LYS A 33 -16.05 19.07 -20.98
C LYS A 33 -15.45 19.23 -19.58
N LEU A 34 -14.93 20.42 -19.25
CA LEU A 34 -14.44 20.72 -17.90
C LEU A 34 -15.58 20.70 -16.88
N GLN A 35 -16.73 21.28 -17.21
CA GLN A 35 -17.92 21.21 -16.37
C GLN A 35 -18.30 19.74 -16.08
N GLU A 36 -18.35 18.90 -17.12
CA GLU A 36 -18.65 17.47 -16.96
C GLU A 36 -17.61 16.76 -16.09
N ALA A 37 -16.32 17.03 -16.28
CA ALA A 37 -15.23 16.45 -15.49
C ALA A 37 -15.34 16.82 -14.00
N PHE A 38 -15.50 18.10 -13.68
CA PHE A 38 -15.69 18.55 -12.30
C PHE A 38 -16.97 17.99 -11.67
N SER A 39 -18.05 17.91 -12.45
CA SER A 39 -19.29 17.27 -12.01
C SER A 39 -19.04 15.80 -11.64
N LYS A 40 -18.28 15.05 -12.44
CA LYS A 40 -17.94 13.65 -12.13
C LYS A 40 -17.08 13.51 -10.88
N ILE A 41 -16.16 14.44 -10.60
CA ILE A 41 -15.35 14.43 -9.37
C ILE A 41 -16.26 14.49 -8.14
N VAL A 42 -17.22 15.42 -8.13
CA VAL A 42 -18.15 15.60 -7.01
C VAL A 42 -19.08 14.40 -6.85
N HIS A 43 -19.68 13.91 -7.95
CA HIS A 43 -20.69 12.85 -7.88
C HIS A 43 -20.12 11.44 -7.66
N GLN A 44 -18.84 11.23 -7.99
CA GLN A 44 -18.17 9.94 -7.84
C GLN A 44 -17.14 9.93 -6.70
N ASP A 45 -17.20 10.91 -5.80
CA ASP A 45 -16.34 10.90 -4.62
C ASP A 45 -16.59 9.63 -3.79
N GLY A 46 -15.52 9.03 -3.29
CA GLY A 46 -15.53 7.73 -2.61
C GLY A 46 -15.91 6.50 -3.45
N LYS A 47 -16.31 6.64 -4.72
CA LYS A 47 -16.72 5.52 -5.61
C LYS A 47 -15.68 5.14 -6.65
N ARG A 48 -14.70 6.01 -6.88
CA ARG A 48 -13.64 5.79 -7.88
C ARG A 48 -12.62 4.78 -7.35
N MET A 49 -12.12 3.93 -8.24
CA MET A 49 -11.08 2.95 -7.93
C MET A 49 -9.96 3.05 -8.98
N PHE A 50 -8.75 3.40 -8.54
CA PHE A 50 -7.65 3.71 -9.46
C PHE A 50 -6.75 2.50 -9.80
N GLY A 51 -6.76 1.45 -8.99
CA GLY A 51 -6.02 0.20 -9.21
C GLY A 51 -5.41 -0.35 -7.93
N THR A 52 -5.01 -1.62 -7.96
CA THR A 52 -4.18 -2.26 -6.93
C THR A 52 -2.76 -2.45 -7.46
N TYR A 53 -1.79 -2.51 -6.54
CA TYR A 53 -0.38 -2.61 -6.89
C TYR A 53 0.26 -3.85 -6.29
N PHE A 54 1.12 -4.50 -7.07
CA PHE A 54 1.85 -5.70 -6.66
C PHE A 54 3.32 -5.58 -7.05
N ARG A 55 4.24 -5.86 -6.13
CA ARG A 55 5.62 -6.16 -6.48
C ARG A 55 5.67 -7.58 -7.05
N VAL A 56 6.29 -7.73 -8.21
CA VAL A 56 6.54 -9.03 -8.85
C VAL A 56 8.04 -9.13 -9.11
N GLY A 57 8.69 -10.10 -8.47
CA GLY A 57 10.08 -10.46 -8.70
C GLY A 57 10.19 -11.78 -9.45
N PHE A 58 11.15 -11.88 -10.35
CA PHE A 58 11.43 -13.06 -11.15
C PHE A 58 12.81 -13.61 -10.79
N TYR A 59 12.92 -14.91 -10.53
CA TYR A 59 14.18 -15.54 -10.14
C TYR A 59 14.35 -16.91 -10.81
N GLY A 60 15.54 -17.19 -11.30
CA GLY A 60 15.88 -18.41 -12.01
C GLY A 60 16.28 -18.13 -13.46
N THR A 61 17.31 -18.84 -13.92
CA THR A 61 17.94 -18.61 -15.24
C THR A 61 16.98 -18.77 -16.41
N LYS A 62 15.88 -19.52 -16.24
CA LYS A 62 14.80 -19.68 -17.24
C LYS A 62 14.12 -18.36 -17.62
N PHE A 63 14.19 -17.34 -16.77
CA PHE A 63 13.64 -16.02 -17.04
C PHE A 63 14.53 -15.15 -17.95
N GLY A 64 15.78 -15.55 -18.21
CA GLY A 64 16.72 -14.79 -19.05
C GLY A 64 16.93 -13.38 -18.48
N ASP A 65 16.69 -12.35 -19.29
CA ASP A 65 16.83 -10.93 -18.89
C ASP A 65 15.90 -10.51 -17.75
N LEU A 66 14.87 -11.31 -17.45
CA LEU A 66 13.99 -11.06 -16.30
C LEU A 66 14.56 -11.63 -14.99
N ASP A 67 15.59 -12.48 -15.01
CA ASP A 67 16.19 -13.01 -13.79
C ASP A 67 16.67 -11.84 -12.88
N GLU A 68 16.28 -11.90 -11.62
CA GLU A 68 16.54 -10.90 -10.57
C GLU A 68 15.92 -9.52 -10.83
N GLN A 69 15.04 -9.39 -11.83
CA GLN A 69 14.29 -8.17 -12.08
C GLN A 69 13.03 -8.11 -11.22
N GLU A 70 12.79 -6.94 -10.62
CA GLU A 70 11.56 -6.63 -9.91
C GLU A 70 10.81 -5.48 -10.55
N PHE A 71 9.48 -5.60 -10.52
CA PHE A 71 8.58 -4.61 -11.07
C PHE A 71 7.44 -4.35 -10.08
N VAL A 72 6.93 -3.12 -10.09
CA VAL A 72 5.59 -2.86 -9.57
C VAL A 72 4.61 -3.00 -10.73
N TYR A 73 3.61 -3.86 -10.56
CA TYR A 73 2.49 -4.07 -11.45
C TYR A 73 1.29 -3.25 -10.96
N LYS A 74 0.65 -2.54 -11.87
CA LYS A 74 -0.63 -1.87 -11.65
C LYS A 74 -1.74 -2.72 -12.26
N GLU A 75 -2.60 -3.25 -11.41
CA GLU A 75 -3.74 -4.06 -11.78
C GLU A 75 -5.05 -3.26 -11.74
N PRO A 76 -6.12 -3.77 -12.37
CA PRO A 76 -7.47 -3.21 -12.22
C PRO A 76 -7.92 -3.11 -10.75
N ALA A 77 -8.87 -2.21 -10.53
CA ALA A 77 -9.34 -1.70 -9.24
C ALA A 77 -9.27 -2.63 -8.01
N ILE A 78 -9.83 -3.84 -8.06
CA ILE A 78 -10.01 -4.72 -6.89
C ILE A 78 -9.35 -6.09 -7.12
N THR A 79 -8.35 -6.14 -8.00
CA THR A 79 -7.61 -7.37 -8.28
C THR A 79 -6.92 -7.84 -7.00
N LYS A 80 -7.16 -9.10 -6.63
CA LYS A 80 -6.62 -9.74 -5.42
C LYS A 80 -5.31 -10.46 -5.72
N LEU A 81 -4.51 -10.71 -4.67
CA LEU A 81 -3.24 -11.44 -4.80
C LEU A 81 -3.41 -12.79 -5.52
N ALA A 82 -4.45 -13.55 -5.17
CA ALA A 82 -4.74 -14.84 -5.80
C ALA A 82 -5.02 -14.73 -7.31
N GLU A 83 -5.65 -13.63 -7.75
CA GLU A 83 -6.01 -13.43 -9.16
C GLU A 83 -4.76 -13.13 -10.00
N ILE A 84 -3.89 -12.22 -9.54
CA ILE A 84 -2.62 -11.95 -10.22
C ILE A 84 -1.68 -13.16 -10.14
N SER A 85 -1.65 -13.87 -9.02
CA SER A 85 -0.85 -15.10 -8.87
C SER A 85 -1.26 -16.12 -9.90
N HIS A 86 -2.55 -16.48 -9.93
CA HIS A 86 -3.06 -17.47 -10.87
C HIS A 86 -2.80 -17.09 -12.33
N ARG A 87 -2.98 -15.81 -12.68
CA ARG A 87 -2.70 -15.32 -14.05
C ARG A 87 -1.23 -15.44 -14.43
N LEU A 88 -0.30 -15.08 -13.53
CA LEU A 88 1.13 -15.19 -13.80
C LEU A 88 1.60 -16.65 -13.77
N GLU A 89 1.07 -17.46 -12.87
CA GLU A 89 1.28 -18.90 -12.80
C GLU A 89 0.87 -19.59 -14.10
N GLY A 90 -0.35 -19.32 -14.60
CA GLY A 90 -0.80 -19.86 -15.89
C GLY A 90 0.08 -19.42 -17.05
N PHE A 91 0.37 -18.12 -17.17
CA PHE A 91 1.17 -17.59 -18.28
C PHE A 91 2.59 -18.15 -18.34
N TYR A 92 3.29 -18.24 -17.21
CA TYR A 92 4.65 -18.77 -17.19
C TYR A 92 4.68 -20.31 -17.09
N GLY A 93 3.63 -20.94 -16.56
CA GLY A 93 3.46 -22.39 -16.52
C GLY A 93 3.29 -22.96 -17.93
N GLU A 94 2.48 -22.32 -18.78
CA GLU A 94 2.37 -22.66 -20.22
C GLU A 94 3.72 -22.54 -20.94
N ARG A 95 4.59 -21.62 -20.49
CA ARG A 95 5.88 -21.34 -21.14
C ARG A 95 7.00 -22.27 -20.70
N PHE A 96 7.05 -22.63 -19.42
CA PHE A 96 8.18 -23.35 -18.82
C PHE A 96 7.83 -24.77 -18.35
N GLY A 97 6.54 -25.10 -18.25
CA GLY A 97 6.00 -26.29 -17.59
C GLY A 97 5.52 -25.98 -16.17
N GLU A 98 4.34 -26.50 -15.78
CA GLU A 98 3.76 -26.28 -14.44
C GLU A 98 4.68 -26.80 -13.32
N ASP A 99 5.32 -27.96 -13.52
CA ASP A 99 6.25 -28.56 -12.55
C ASP A 99 7.55 -27.76 -12.34
N VAL A 100 7.83 -26.82 -13.24
CA VAL A 100 9.05 -26.01 -13.25
C VAL A 100 8.83 -24.66 -12.56
N LEU A 101 7.59 -24.16 -12.56
CA LEU A 101 7.26 -22.86 -12.02
C LEU A 101 6.81 -22.96 -10.55
N GLU A 102 7.38 -22.12 -9.69
CA GLU A 102 6.99 -22.02 -8.30
C GLU A 102 6.72 -20.57 -7.88
N VAL A 103 5.65 -20.36 -7.12
CA VAL A 103 5.39 -19.06 -6.49
C VAL A 103 5.95 -19.02 -5.08
N ILE A 104 6.86 -18.08 -4.85
CA ILE A 104 7.36 -17.76 -3.51
C ILE A 104 6.26 -17.02 -2.76
N LYS A 105 5.73 -17.66 -1.72
CA LYS A 105 4.58 -17.17 -0.95
C LYS A 105 4.96 -16.13 0.10
N ASP A 106 6.16 -16.23 0.67
CA ASP A 106 6.65 -15.22 1.59
C ASP A 106 7.15 -13.98 0.83
N SER A 107 7.24 -12.86 1.53
CA SER A 107 7.64 -11.57 0.93
C SER A 107 9.04 -11.14 1.33
N ASN A 108 9.85 -12.03 1.93
CA ASN A 108 11.20 -11.70 2.33
C ASN A 108 12.12 -11.52 1.11
N PRO A 109 13.28 -10.84 1.27
CA PRO A 109 14.32 -10.86 0.25
C PRO A 109 14.69 -12.30 -0.13
N VAL A 110 14.71 -12.59 -1.43
CA VAL A 110 14.97 -13.93 -1.96
C VAL A 110 16.47 -14.18 -2.02
N ASP A 111 16.90 -15.26 -1.37
CA ASP A 111 18.28 -15.74 -1.41
C ASP A 111 18.44 -16.77 -2.54
N LYS A 112 19.04 -16.34 -3.66
CA LYS A 112 19.23 -17.17 -4.87
C LYS A 112 20.02 -18.45 -4.59
N CYS A 113 20.89 -18.46 -3.59
CA CYS A 113 21.71 -19.64 -3.26
C CYS A 113 20.86 -20.79 -2.70
N LYS A 114 19.65 -20.50 -2.24
CA LYS A 114 18.71 -21.48 -1.69
C LYS A 114 17.68 -21.98 -2.71
N LEU A 115 17.68 -21.43 -3.92
CA LEU A 115 16.74 -21.79 -4.98
C LEU A 115 17.27 -22.94 -5.82
N ASP A 116 16.36 -23.80 -6.30
CA ASP A 116 16.71 -24.82 -7.29
C ASP A 116 17.00 -24.17 -8.64
N THR A 117 18.21 -24.37 -9.16
CA THR A 117 18.65 -23.82 -10.45
C THR A 117 17.84 -24.33 -11.65
N ASN A 118 17.13 -25.45 -11.51
CA ASN A 118 16.28 -26.02 -12.55
C ASN A 118 14.85 -25.45 -12.55
N LYS A 119 14.47 -24.65 -11.55
CA LYS A 119 13.14 -24.06 -11.41
C LYS A 119 13.10 -22.59 -11.78
N ALA A 120 11.89 -22.11 -12.00
CA ALA A 120 11.57 -20.71 -12.22
C ALA A 120 10.70 -20.24 -11.06
N TYR A 121 11.10 -19.17 -10.38
CA TYR A 121 10.41 -18.64 -9.23
C TYR A 121 9.81 -17.26 -9.52
N ILE A 122 8.56 -17.06 -9.11
CA ILE A 122 7.92 -15.74 -9.10
C ILE A 122 7.55 -15.39 -7.67
N GLN A 123 7.95 -14.22 -7.19
CA GLN A 123 7.51 -13.70 -5.89
C GLN A 123 6.53 -12.56 -6.11
N ILE A 124 5.33 -12.68 -5.54
CA ILE A 124 4.27 -11.68 -5.70
C ILE A 124 3.89 -11.15 -4.33
N THR A 125 4.02 -9.85 -4.12
CA THR A 125 3.73 -9.17 -2.86
C THR A 125 2.77 -8.00 -3.13
N TYR A 126 1.66 -7.91 -2.41
CA TYR A 126 0.82 -6.71 -2.43
C TYR A 126 1.60 -5.51 -1.88
N VAL A 127 1.51 -4.36 -2.55
CA VAL A 127 2.18 -3.12 -2.13
C VAL A 127 1.19 -1.96 -2.13
N GLU A 128 1.40 -1.02 -1.22
CA GLU A 128 0.59 0.20 -1.11
C GLU A 128 1.41 1.42 -1.54
N PRO A 129 0.80 2.44 -2.16
CA PRO A 129 1.50 3.71 -2.37
C PRO A 129 2.07 4.25 -1.06
N TYR A 130 3.34 4.65 -1.10
CA TYR A 130 4.05 5.18 0.05
C TYR A 130 4.28 6.68 -0.12
N PHE A 131 3.98 7.44 0.93
CA PHE A 131 4.25 8.87 1.00
C PHE A 131 4.88 9.18 2.35
N ASP A 132 5.92 10.01 2.34
CA ASP A 132 6.49 10.52 3.58
C ASP A 132 5.62 11.60 4.21
N THR A 133 6.01 12.06 5.39
CA THR A 133 5.27 13.07 6.16
C THR A 133 5.15 14.42 5.45
N TYR A 134 6.05 14.74 4.51
CA TYR A 134 5.98 15.97 3.74
C TYR A 134 4.96 15.82 2.61
N GLU A 135 5.06 14.75 1.81
CA GLU A 135 4.11 14.46 0.74
C GLU A 135 2.67 14.32 1.26
N MET A 136 2.47 13.75 2.45
CA MET A 136 1.14 13.62 3.05
C MET A 136 0.45 14.96 3.34
N LYS A 137 1.18 16.08 3.38
CA LYS A 137 0.58 17.43 3.53
C LYS A 137 -0.07 17.91 2.24
N ASP A 138 0.54 17.56 1.10
CA ASP A 138 0.09 18.01 -0.22
C ASP A 138 -0.90 17.02 -0.84
N ARG A 139 -0.79 15.72 -0.50
CA ARG A 139 -1.68 14.66 -1.01
C ARG A 139 -2.94 14.53 -0.17
N ILE A 140 -3.85 15.49 -0.34
CA ILE A 140 -5.06 15.62 0.46
C ILE A 140 -6.15 14.67 -0.05
N THR A 141 -6.44 14.69 -1.35
CA THR A 141 -7.57 13.98 -1.92
C THR A 141 -7.26 12.51 -2.24
N TYR A 142 -8.31 11.73 -2.45
CA TYR A 142 -8.16 10.35 -2.92
C TYR A 142 -7.45 10.29 -4.29
N PHE A 143 -7.68 11.27 -5.17
CA PHE A 143 -6.94 11.36 -6.44
C PHE A 143 -5.45 11.63 -6.22
N ASP A 144 -5.10 12.57 -5.34
CA ASP A 144 -3.70 12.91 -5.07
C ASP A 144 -2.91 11.72 -4.52
N LYS A 145 -3.58 10.84 -3.76
CA LYS A 145 -2.99 9.59 -3.25
C LYS A 145 -2.94 8.45 -4.28
N ASN A 146 -3.44 8.67 -5.50
CA ASN A 146 -3.51 7.68 -6.57
C ASN A 146 -2.92 8.16 -7.92
N TYR A 147 -2.39 9.38 -7.96
CA TYR A 147 -1.82 9.98 -9.15
C TYR A 147 -0.36 10.37 -8.92
N ASN A 148 0.47 10.20 -9.96
CA ASN A 148 1.90 10.44 -9.91
C ASN A 148 2.59 9.67 -8.76
N LEU A 149 2.38 8.36 -8.73
CA LEU A 149 2.87 7.45 -7.70
C LEU A 149 4.18 6.80 -8.10
N ARG A 150 5.23 6.98 -7.30
CA ARG A 150 6.56 6.42 -7.59
C ARG A 150 7.09 5.50 -6.50
N ARG A 151 6.56 5.60 -5.28
CA ARG A 151 7.00 4.82 -4.14
C ARG A 151 5.88 3.91 -3.66
N PHE A 152 6.26 2.68 -3.33
CA PHE A 152 5.35 1.63 -2.90
C PHE A 152 5.94 0.91 -1.70
N MET A 153 5.14 0.48 -0.74
CA MET A 153 5.62 -0.17 0.48
C MET A 153 4.88 -1.49 0.72
N TYR A 154 5.61 -2.47 1.22
CA TYR A 154 5.05 -3.63 1.89
C TYR A 154 5.74 -3.86 3.24
N CYS A 155 5.07 -4.62 4.10
CA CYS A 155 5.58 -4.96 5.42
C CYS A 155 5.82 -6.48 5.52
N THR A 156 6.93 -6.86 6.14
CA THR A 156 7.24 -8.26 6.51
C THR A 156 7.45 -8.37 8.02
N PRO A 157 6.67 -9.20 8.73
CA PRO A 157 6.90 -9.46 10.14
C PRO A 157 8.11 -10.40 10.29
N PHE A 158 8.92 -10.17 11.31
CA PHE A 158 10.03 -11.07 11.64
C PHE A 158 10.39 -10.99 13.12
N THR A 159 11.11 -11.98 13.60
CA THR A 159 11.73 -12.05 14.93
C THR A 159 13.26 -12.14 14.78
N LEU A 160 14.02 -11.83 15.83
CA LEU A 160 15.49 -11.88 15.76
C LEU A 160 16.06 -13.28 15.55
N ASP A 161 15.29 -14.33 15.88
CA ASP A 161 15.63 -15.73 15.63
C ASP A 161 15.23 -16.22 14.21
N GLY A 162 14.67 -15.34 13.37
CA GLY A 162 14.39 -15.59 11.96
C GLY A 162 13.00 -16.14 11.65
N ARG A 163 12.12 -16.31 12.66
CA ARG A 163 10.70 -16.63 12.42
C ARG A 163 9.95 -15.41 11.88
N ALA A 164 8.81 -15.64 11.21
CA ALA A 164 7.93 -14.54 10.80
C ALA A 164 7.13 -13.99 12.00
N HIS A 165 6.73 -14.87 12.91
CA HIS A 165 5.85 -14.56 14.04
C HIS A 165 6.44 -15.05 15.36
N GLY A 166 6.33 -14.22 16.39
CA GLY A 166 6.72 -14.51 17.78
C GLY A 166 5.82 -13.81 18.79
N GLU A 167 6.25 -13.78 20.05
CA GLU A 167 5.54 -13.04 21.09
C GLU A 167 5.63 -11.52 20.86
N LEU A 168 4.75 -10.74 21.51
CA LEU A 168 4.70 -9.28 21.31
C LEU A 168 6.07 -8.61 21.45
N HIS A 169 6.84 -8.97 22.47
CA HIS A 169 8.15 -8.39 22.75
C HIS A 169 9.26 -8.88 21.79
N GLU A 170 9.00 -9.91 20.98
CA GLU A 170 9.92 -10.44 19.97
C GLU A 170 9.57 -9.97 18.55
N GLN A 171 8.38 -9.40 18.36
CA GLN A 171 7.82 -9.14 17.03
C GLN A 171 8.34 -7.84 16.44
N PHE A 172 9.27 -7.93 15.50
CA PHE A 172 9.70 -6.82 14.65
C PHE A 172 8.86 -6.75 13.37
N LYS A 173 8.91 -5.59 12.71
CA LYS A 173 8.30 -5.37 11.40
C LYS A 173 9.27 -4.64 10.51
N ARG A 174 9.54 -5.18 9.32
CA ARG A 174 10.33 -4.52 8.28
C ARG A 174 9.39 -3.90 7.25
N LYS A 175 9.56 -2.60 7.01
CA LYS A 175 8.90 -1.88 5.92
C LYS A 175 9.88 -1.74 4.77
N THR A 176 9.59 -2.38 3.65
CA THR A 176 10.40 -2.24 2.44
C THR A 176 9.69 -1.26 1.52
N ILE A 177 10.37 -0.16 1.17
CA ILE A 177 9.85 0.87 0.27
C ILE A 177 10.59 0.75 -1.05
N LEU A 178 9.83 0.60 -2.12
CA LEU A 178 10.27 0.39 -3.50
C LEU A 178 10.07 1.68 -4.27
N THR A 179 11.09 2.12 -5.00
CA THR A 179 10.97 3.25 -5.93
C THR A 179 11.04 2.75 -7.37
N THR A 180 10.06 3.13 -8.18
CA THR A 180 9.97 2.77 -9.60
C THR A 180 10.68 3.77 -10.51
N SER A 181 11.14 3.30 -11.68
CA SER A 181 11.83 4.16 -12.66
C SER A 181 10.96 5.31 -13.18
N HIS A 182 9.65 5.09 -13.27
CA HIS A 182 8.64 6.09 -13.65
C HIS A 182 7.46 6.06 -12.68
N ALA A 183 6.66 7.13 -12.67
CA ALA A 183 5.46 7.21 -11.85
C ALA A 183 4.25 6.58 -12.55
N PHE A 184 3.32 6.03 -11.78
CA PHE A 184 1.99 5.69 -12.25
C PHE A 184 1.05 6.90 -12.21
N PRO A 185 0.10 7.04 -13.16
CA PRO A 185 -0.07 6.20 -14.36
C PRO A 185 1.07 6.37 -15.38
N TYR A 186 1.40 5.29 -16.09
CA TYR A 186 2.41 5.28 -17.15
C TYR A 186 1.89 4.55 -18.39
N ILE A 187 2.62 4.66 -19.50
CA ILE A 187 2.28 3.97 -20.75
C ILE A 187 2.33 2.43 -20.62
N LYS A 188 3.10 1.92 -19.64
CA LYS A 188 3.15 0.49 -19.27
C LYS A 188 2.44 0.26 -17.94
N THR A 189 1.83 -0.92 -17.79
CA THR A 189 1.18 -1.37 -16.55
C THR A 189 2.14 -1.98 -15.54
N ARG A 190 3.40 -2.22 -15.92
CA ARG A 190 4.47 -2.61 -15.00
C ARG A 190 5.69 -1.70 -15.18
N ILE A 191 6.33 -1.35 -14.07
CA ILE A 191 7.48 -0.44 -14.05
C ILE A 191 8.56 -1.04 -13.16
N ASN A 192 9.81 -1.06 -13.63
CA ASN A 192 10.94 -1.62 -12.90
C ASN A 192 11.14 -0.87 -11.57
N VAL A 193 11.45 -1.64 -10.53
CA VAL A 193 11.99 -1.14 -9.27
C VAL A 193 13.46 -0.79 -9.50
N ILE A 194 13.86 0.43 -9.18
CA ILE A 194 15.24 0.91 -9.34
C ILE A 194 15.94 1.18 -8.01
N HIS A 195 15.19 1.24 -6.92
CA HIS A 195 15.73 1.47 -5.59
C HIS A 195 14.83 0.84 -4.53
N LYS A 196 15.45 0.38 -3.44
CA LYS A 196 14.78 -0.17 -2.26
C LYS A 196 15.40 0.42 -1.01
N GLU A 197 14.56 0.83 -0.06
CA GLU A 197 14.96 1.19 1.29
C GLU A 197 14.19 0.32 2.30
N GLU A 198 14.78 0.08 3.46
CA GLU A 198 14.16 -0.69 4.53
C GLU A 198 14.13 0.12 5.83
N ILE A 199 12.98 0.12 6.49
CA ILE A 199 12.80 0.68 7.84
C ILE A 199 12.40 -0.46 8.76
N ILE A 200 13.22 -0.74 9.77
CA ILE A 200 12.95 -1.75 10.78
C ILE A 200 12.27 -1.08 11.97
N LEU A 201 11.12 -1.62 12.37
CA LEU A 201 10.41 -1.23 13.57
C LEU A 201 10.65 -2.25 14.68
N THR A 202 11.00 -1.73 15.85
CA THR A 202 11.11 -2.49 17.09
C THR A 202 9.73 -2.93 17.60
N PRO A 203 9.64 -3.95 18.47
CA PRO A 203 8.38 -4.45 19.03
C PRO A 203 7.42 -3.37 19.56
N ILE A 204 7.94 -2.40 20.33
CA ILE A 204 7.11 -1.31 20.85
C ILE A 204 6.63 -0.35 19.73
N GLU A 205 7.42 -0.15 18.68
CA GLU A 205 7.01 0.66 17.52
C GLU A 205 5.95 -0.06 16.69
N VAL A 206 6.03 -1.39 16.55
CA VAL A 206 4.97 -2.21 15.96
C VAL A 206 3.67 -2.03 16.72
N ALA A 207 3.72 -2.18 18.05
CA ALA A 207 2.56 -1.97 18.92
C ALA A 207 1.96 -0.56 18.80
N ILE A 208 2.80 0.48 18.70
CA ILE A 208 2.35 1.87 18.48
C ILE A 208 1.59 1.98 17.17
N GLU A 209 2.15 1.48 16.06
CA GLU A 209 1.48 1.55 14.76
C GLU A 209 0.15 0.80 14.74
N ASP A 210 0.11 -0.39 15.33
CA ASP A 210 -1.09 -1.21 15.34
C ASP A 210 -2.20 -0.54 16.18
N MET A 211 -1.85 0.04 17.33
CA MET A 211 -2.80 0.83 18.13
C MET A 211 -3.29 2.07 17.38
N GLN A 212 -2.40 2.82 16.73
CA GLN A 212 -2.77 4.00 15.94
C GLN A 212 -3.69 3.62 14.76
N LYS A 213 -3.39 2.51 14.09
CA LYS A 213 -4.22 1.99 12.99
C LYS A 213 -5.62 1.62 13.49
N LYS A 214 -5.72 0.88 14.60
CA LYS A 214 -7.03 0.55 15.21
C LYS A 214 -7.83 1.78 15.60
N THR A 215 -7.18 2.79 16.21
CA THR A 215 -7.84 4.06 16.54
C THR A 215 -8.36 4.78 15.29
N GLN A 216 -7.62 4.76 14.18
CA GLN A 216 -8.04 5.35 12.91
C GLN A 216 -9.21 4.57 12.28
N GLU A 217 -9.19 3.24 12.31
CA GLU A 217 -10.28 2.39 11.83
C GLU A 217 -11.58 2.64 12.61
N LEU A 218 -11.50 2.74 13.94
CA LEU A 218 -12.65 3.11 14.79
C LEU A 218 -13.14 4.53 14.51
N ALA A 219 -12.23 5.49 14.33
CA ALA A 219 -12.60 6.85 13.96
C ALA A 219 -13.31 6.89 12.61
N PHE A 220 -12.82 6.17 11.60
CA PHE A 220 -13.48 6.07 10.32
C PHE A 220 -14.88 5.45 10.44
N ALA A 221 -15.00 4.34 11.15
CA ALA A 221 -16.26 3.63 11.40
C ALA A 221 -17.35 4.50 12.03
N THR A 222 -16.96 5.37 12.97
CA THR A 222 -17.86 6.20 13.77
C THR A 222 -18.27 7.50 13.08
N HIS A 223 -17.46 8.00 12.14
CA HIS A 223 -17.77 9.22 11.37
C HIS A 223 -18.32 8.92 9.97
N GLN A 224 -18.49 7.66 9.61
CA GLN A 224 -19.01 7.27 8.29
C GLN A 224 -20.46 7.76 8.11
N ASP A 225 -20.73 8.43 6.98
CA ASP A 225 -22.06 8.90 6.58
C ASP A 225 -22.40 8.41 5.15
N PRO A 226 -23.46 7.61 4.95
CA PRO A 226 -24.37 7.08 5.98
C PRO A 226 -23.68 6.08 6.91
N ALA A 227 -24.17 6.00 8.14
CA ALA A 227 -23.64 5.08 9.15
C ALA A 227 -23.73 3.61 8.68
N ASP A 228 -22.64 2.86 8.88
CA ASP A 228 -22.57 1.43 8.58
C ASP A 228 -22.42 0.62 9.88
N PRO A 229 -23.53 0.14 10.48
CA PRO A 229 -23.49 -0.57 11.75
C PRO A 229 -22.75 -1.91 11.66
N LYS A 230 -22.71 -2.55 10.48
CA LYS A 230 -22.00 -3.82 10.29
C LYS A 230 -20.50 -3.61 10.30
N MET A 231 -20.04 -2.59 9.58
CA MET A 231 -18.64 -2.19 9.58
C MET A 231 -18.21 -1.81 11.01
N LEU A 232 -18.98 -0.94 11.68
CA LEU A 232 -18.69 -0.53 13.05
C LEU A 232 -18.61 -1.71 14.01
N GLN A 233 -19.57 -2.64 13.95
CA GLN A 233 -19.56 -3.85 14.78
C GLN A 233 -18.32 -4.71 14.51
N MET A 234 -17.93 -4.89 13.25
CA MET A 234 -16.75 -5.66 12.86
C MET A 234 -15.46 -5.05 13.42
N VAL A 235 -15.26 -3.74 13.26
CA VAL A 235 -14.06 -3.05 13.77
C VAL A 235 -14.04 -3.02 15.30
N LEU A 236 -15.18 -2.78 15.94
CA LEU A 236 -15.28 -2.79 17.40
C LEU A 236 -14.93 -4.17 17.96
N GLN A 237 -15.51 -5.23 17.40
CA GLN A 237 -15.20 -6.61 17.79
C GLN A 237 -13.72 -6.95 17.57
N GLY A 238 -13.12 -6.56 16.45
CA GLY A 238 -11.69 -6.74 16.19
C GLY A 238 -10.76 -5.87 17.05
N SER A 239 -11.31 -4.84 17.70
CA SER A 239 -10.55 -3.92 18.54
C SER A 239 -10.54 -4.35 20.01
N VAL A 240 -11.71 -4.67 20.58
CA VAL A 240 -11.87 -5.00 22.01
C VAL A 240 -12.20 -6.46 22.29
N GLY A 241 -12.78 -7.17 21.32
CA GLY A 241 -13.20 -8.57 21.43
C GLY A 241 -12.26 -9.53 20.69
N THR A 242 -10.96 -9.23 20.67
CA THR A 242 -9.97 -10.05 19.96
C THR A 242 -9.86 -11.43 20.60
N THR A 243 -10.18 -12.48 19.83
CA THR A 243 -10.06 -13.89 20.27
C THR A 243 -8.89 -14.62 19.63
N VAL A 244 -8.35 -14.11 18.52
CA VAL A 244 -7.29 -14.75 17.72
C VAL A 244 -5.93 -14.08 17.92
N ASN A 245 -5.90 -12.75 17.96
CA ASN A 245 -4.68 -11.97 18.19
C ASN A 245 -4.63 -11.48 19.63
N GLN A 246 -3.42 -11.25 20.17
CA GLN A 246 -3.26 -10.66 21.49
C GLN A 246 -3.95 -9.28 21.55
N GLY A 247 -4.78 -9.08 22.57
CA GLY A 247 -5.64 -7.91 22.69
C GLY A 247 -4.91 -6.66 23.17
N PRO A 248 -5.54 -5.47 23.12
CA PRO A 248 -4.93 -4.23 23.58
C PRO A 248 -4.46 -4.29 25.04
N LEU A 249 -5.13 -5.07 25.89
CA LEU A 249 -4.72 -5.24 27.29
C LEU A 249 -3.34 -5.92 27.40
N GLU A 250 -3.10 -6.98 26.62
CA GLU A 250 -1.82 -7.70 26.61
C GLU A 250 -0.69 -6.80 26.12
N VAL A 251 -0.95 -6.00 25.06
CA VAL A 251 -0.02 -4.98 24.57
C VAL A 251 0.35 -3.98 25.68
N ALA A 252 -0.62 -3.53 26.47
CA ALA A 252 -0.35 -2.64 27.60
C ALA A 252 0.46 -3.34 28.70
N GLN A 253 0.16 -4.61 29.02
CA GLN A 253 0.89 -5.37 30.02
C GLN A 253 2.35 -5.60 29.63
N VAL A 254 2.62 -5.95 28.37
CA VAL A 254 3.97 -6.21 27.87
C VAL A 254 4.80 -4.93 27.79
N PHE A 255 4.23 -3.82 27.31
CA PHE A 255 5.02 -2.63 26.98
C PHE A 255 4.89 -1.45 27.95
N LEU A 256 3.88 -1.42 28.83
CA LEU A 256 3.60 -0.29 29.73
C LEU A 256 3.60 -0.65 31.23
N SER A 257 3.91 -1.90 31.60
CA SER A 257 3.98 -2.34 33.00
C SER A 257 5.15 -1.70 33.76
N GLU A 258 6.28 -1.51 33.09
CA GLU A 258 7.50 -0.90 33.65
C GLU A 258 7.90 0.35 32.87
N ILE A 259 8.25 1.41 33.60
CA ILE A 259 8.71 2.67 32.99
C ILE A 259 10.20 2.53 32.64
N PRO A 260 10.60 2.64 31.37
CA PRO A 260 12.01 2.51 30.98
C PRO A 260 12.85 3.68 31.50
N ASN A 261 14.06 3.38 32.00
CA ASN A 261 15.05 4.39 32.36
C ASN A 261 15.76 4.99 31.12
N ASP A 262 15.84 4.24 30.01
CA ASP A 262 16.44 4.72 28.77
C ASP A 262 15.57 5.82 28.13
N PRO A 263 16.12 7.01 27.83
CA PRO A 263 15.33 8.12 27.27
C PRO A 263 14.67 7.83 25.91
N LYS A 264 15.29 7.02 25.05
CA LYS A 264 14.73 6.63 23.75
C LYS A 264 13.56 5.67 23.95
N LEU A 265 13.73 4.65 24.80
CA LEU A 265 12.65 3.72 25.12
C LEU A 265 11.50 4.43 25.85
N PHE A 266 11.80 5.36 26.75
CA PHE A 266 10.82 6.19 27.43
C PHE A 266 9.96 7.00 26.44
N ARG A 267 10.56 7.53 25.36
CA ARG A 267 9.82 8.24 24.32
C ARG A 267 8.79 7.34 23.63
N HIS A 268 9.17 6.11 23.26
CA HIS A 268 8.24 5.16 22.66
C HIS A 268 7.17 4.69 23.66
N HIS A 269 7.57 4.39 24.90
CA HIS A 269 6.65 4.07 25.99
C HIS A 269 5.59 5.16 26.19
N ASN A 270 6.00 6.43 26.31
CA ASN A 270 5.06 7.54 26.45
C ASN A 270 4.18 7.72 25.20
N LYS A 271 4.73 7.52 24.00
CA LYS A 271 3.95 7.55 22.75
C LYS A 271 2.88 6.45 22.73
N LEU A 272 3.21 5.22 23.11
CA LEU A 272 2.26 4.10 23.20
C LEU A 272 1.16 4.40 24.23
N ARG A 273 1.53 4.92 25.41
CA ARG A 273 0.57 5.36 26.45
C ARG A 273 -0.42 6.39 25.91
N LEU A 274 0.03 7.36 25.12
CA LEU A 274 -0.85 8.33 24.47
C LEU A 274 -1.76 7.67 23.43
N CYS A 275 -1.27 6.71 22.65
CA CYS A 275 -2.10 5.95 21.71
C CYS A 275 -3.23 5.19 22.42
N PHE A 276 -2.96 4.57 23.58
CA PHE A 276 -4.00 3.96 24.40
C PHE A 276 -5.03 4.97 24.91
N LYS A 277 -4.58 6.14 25.39
CA LYS A 277 -5.49 7.21 25.82
C LYS A 277 -6.41 7.67 24.70
N ASP A 278 -5.91 7.76 23.48
CA ASP A 278 -6.71 8.15 22.33
C ASP A 278 -7.64 7.03 21.85
N PHE A 279 -7.17 5.77 21.88
CA PHE A 279 -7.98 4.59 21.61
C PHE A 279 -9.21 4.52 22.54
N THR A 280 -9.04 4.74 23.85
CA THR A 280 -10.16 4.68 24.82
C THR A 280 -11.20 5.80 24.70
N LYS A 281 -10.89 6.88 23.96
CA LYS A 281 -11.85 7.98 23.72
C LYS A 281 -12.77 7.70 22.52
N ARG A 282 -12.43 6.71 21.69
CA ARG A 282 -13.21 6.33 20.51
C ARG A 282 -14.18 5.23 20.91
#